data_AF-A0A353H2I0-F1
#
_entry.id   AF-A0A353H2I0-F1
#
_cell.length_a   1.000
_cell.length_b   1.000
_cell.length_c   1.000
_cell.angle_alpha   90.00
_cell.angle_beta   90.00
_cell.angle_gamma   90.00
#
_symmetry.space_group_name_H-M   'P 1'
#
loop_
_entity.id
_entity.type
_entity.pdbx_description
1 polymer ?
#
loop_
_entity_poly.entity_id
_entity_poly.type
_entity_poly.pdbx_seq_one_letter_code
_entity_poly.pdbx_strand_id
1 'polypeptide(L)'
;MAPVLLDLTRATHGSFFLLGRSQLPLRDDPDFQALKSDRNAYRKKLQKQLQEKGEKATPVQLDQHIMAMERVAATLEMIDAIQSLGGSASYILCDVTNQDAVDAAIGQIKKSTDHVDYFIHAAGMEKSRKIESKSAEETEQTVAVKADGFYLTFRALEKANLLPRSVVFFSSLAGRFGNSGQTDYSAANDMLSKFAVWLPGQYPGMKAISIDWGAWDEVGMASRGNIPRLMERAGIEMLKPSSAAPMVRKALEFGLSGEFVVAGSLGLLSATCEDNCGLDVDSANAALRSGQPIYKMSSRLTGFSTEHGVRLEVELDPTQELYLQDHKINGIPVLPGVIGIEGFSIASRHIASVLGSNNGLFEVDRLENVQFLAPFKFYGDHARTVQWNAVAFRTGEGIKVEATLESDITRRNGGVEHFLHFTGNVYLLPGEHGEQEMVEPPQWNEKNLVTAKDIYKLYFHGPSFQVLESAQASHGMLLGKFNKESIQIADHEPSRFATPLLIEMCFQTAGLYEAGASGTLALPQSVGTLKLFKQPLNGLAIYAEVKPRREGERYSFDARVVDAKGNVFLELTDYRTVALPYKADEQLVNPLKKLAAAASE
;
A
#
# COMPACT_ATOMS: atom_id res chain seq x y z
N MET A 1 -20.42 23.33 4.67
CA MET A 1 -21.00 23.18 6.02
C MET A 1 -22.47 22.75 5.99
N ALA A 2 -23.38 23.46 5.30
CA ALA A 2 -24.81 23.15 5.34
C ALA A 2 -25.19 21.65 5.17
N PRO A 3 -24.67 20.91 4.18
CA PRO A 3 -25.00 19.48 4.05
C PRO A 3 -24.63 18.65 5.28
N VAL A 4 -23.51 18.96 5.95
CA VAL A 4 -23.05 18.28 7.17
C VAL A 4 -24.00 18.56 8.33
N LEU A 5 -24.40 19.81 8.53
CA LEU A 5 -25.33 20.16 9.61
C LEU A 5 -26.72 19.54 9.38
N LEU A 6 -27.18 19.44 8.13
CA LEU A 6 -28.43 18.74 7.81
C LEU A 6 -28.34 17.24 8.05
N ASP A 7 -27.23 16.59 7.72
CA ASP A 7 -27.01 15.17 8.06
C ASP A 7 -27.01 14.96 9.59
N LEU A 8 -26.26 15.78 10.33
CA LEU A 8 -26.25 15.74 11.79
C LEU A 8 -27.65 15.98 12.37
N THR A 9 -28.39 16.96 11.86
CA THR A 9 -29.75 17.26 12.33
C THR A 9 -30.69 16.08 12.14
N ARG A 10 -30.63 15.39 10.99
CA ARG A 10 -31.46 14.20 10.74
C ARG A 10 -31.15 13.06 11.71
N ALA A 11 -29.90 12.94 12.14
CA ALA A 11 -29.48 11.87 13.03
C ALA A 11 -29.70 12.18 14.52
N THR A 12 -29.62 13.45 14.92
CA THR A 12 -29.58 13.83 16.34
C THR A 12 -30.69 14.77 16.80
N HIS A 13 -31.38 15.45 15.86
CA HIS A 13 -32.26 16.58 16.15
C HIS A 13 -31.58 17.65 17.05
N GLY A 14 -30.26 17.81 16.91
CA GLY A 14 -29.45 18.63 17.80
C GLY A 14 -29.73 20.13 17.75
N SER A 15 -29.14 20.84 18.72
CA SER A 15 -29.15 22.30 18.82
C SER A 15 -27.80 22.88 18.36
N PHE A 16 -27.83 23.82 17.43
CA PHE A 16 -26.64 24.38 16.77
C PHE A 16 -26.48 25.87 17.08
N PHE A 17 -25.32 26.28 17.58
CA PHE A 17 -24.92 27.68 17.65
C PHE A 17 -24.02 28.01 16.46
N LEU A 18 -24.48 28.87 15.57
CA LEU A 18 -23.81 29.20 14.32
C LEU A 18 -23.14 30.57 14.47
N LEU A 19 -21.81 30.57 14.59
CA LEU A 19 -21.01 31.79 14.59
C LEU A 19 -20.72 32.22 13.15
N GLY A 20 -21.03 33.47 12.82
CA GLY A 20 -20.67 34.01 11.51
C GLY A 20 -20.50 35.53 11.53
N ARG A 21 -19.68 36.04 10.62
CA ARG A 21 -19.31 37.46 10.58
C ARG A 21 -20.30 38.36 9.82
N SER A 22 -21.35 37.78 9.23
CA SER A 22 -22.25 38.49 8.31
C SER A 22 -23.56 38.80 8.98
N GLN A 23 -24.01 40.04 8.90
CA GLN A 23 -25.34 40.40 9.37
C GLN A 23 -26.39 39.64 8.53
N LEU A 24 -27.29 38.91 9.19
CA LEU A 24 -28.44 38.31 8.52
C LEU A 24 -29.47 39.42 8.22
N PRO A 25 -30.01 39.51 6.98
CA PRO A 25 -31.09 40.42 6.65
C PRO A 25 -32.37 39.96 7.35
N LEU A 26 -33.33 40.88 7.43
CA LEU A 26 -34.69 40.52 7.80
C LEU A 26 -35.29 39.58 6.73
N ARG A 27 -36.14 38.64 7.14
CA ARG A 27 -36.69 37.62 6.23
C ARG A 27 -37.56 38.22 5.12
N ASP A 28 -38.18 39.36 5.39
CA ASP A 28 -39.02 40.16 4.50
C ASP A 28 -38.25 41.22 3.70
N ASP A 29 -36.91 41.22 3.76
CA ASP A 29 -36.08 42.16 3.00
C ASP A 29 -36.37 42.07 1.48
N PRO A 30 -36.74 43.18 0.81
CA PRO A 30 -37.11 43.17 -0.60
C PRO A 30 -35.98 42.79 -1.55
N ASP A 31 -34.73 43.13 -1.21
CA ASP A 31 -33.56 42.80 -2.01
C ASP A 31 -33.22 41.32 -1.87
N PHE A 32 -33.41 40.76 -0.68
CA PHE A 32 -33.31 39.33 -0.42
C PHE A 32 -34.31 38.51 -1.25
N GLN A 33 -35.59 38.90 -1.26
CA GLN A 33 -36.62 38.21 -2.05
C GLN A 33 -36.37 38.31 -3.56
N ALA A 34 -35.89 39.48 -4.02
CA ALA A 34 -35.54 39.68 -5.42
C ALA A 34 -34.37 38.81 -5.86
N LEU A 35 -33.31 38.68 -5.04
CA LEU A 35 -32.17 37.81 -5.32
C LEU A 35 -32.59 36.34 -5.44
N LYS A 36 -33.46 35.87 -4.54
CA LYS A 36 -33.96 34.48 -4.53
C LYS A 36 -34.79 34.16 -5.77
N SER A 37 -35.54 35.14 -6.27
CA SER A 37 -36.44 34.97 -7.41
C SER A 37 -35.69 34.95 -8.75
N ASP A 38 -34.83 35.94 -8.98
CA ASP A 38 -34.04 36.03 -10.21
C ASP A 38 -32.74 36.82 -9.95
N ARG A 39 -31.63 36.07 -9.85
CA ARG A 39 -30.28 36.61 -9.65
C ARG A 39 -29.89 37.65 -10.71
N ASN A 40 -30.25 37.43 -11.97
CA ASN A 40 -29.87 38.31 -13.07
C ASN A 40 -30.71 39.59 -13.06
N ALA A 41 -32.00 39.49 -12.75
CA ALA A 41 -32.85 40.66 -12.53
C ALA A 41 -32.37 41.48 -11.33
N TYR A 42 -32.03 40.82 -10.21
CA TYR A 42 -31.46 41.48 -9.04
C TYR A 42 -30.13 42.20 -9.35
N ARG A 43 -29.24 41.56 -10.12
CA ARG A 43 -28.00 42.18 -10.59
C ARG A 43 -28.27 43.48 -11.36
N LYS A 44 -29.23 43.46 -12.29
CA LYS A 44 -29.61 44.66 -13.07
C LYS A 44 -30.23 45.74 -12.18
N LYS A 45 -31.08 45.37 -11.22
CA LYS A 45 -31.66 46.27 -10.22
C LYS A 45 -30.57 46.97 -9.41
N LEU A 46 -29.64 46.21 -8.85
CA LEU A 46 -28.52 46.71 -8.06
C LEU A 46 -27.63 47.66 -8.88
N GLN A 47 -27.33 47.28 -10.14
CA GLN A 47 -26.57 48.13 -11.05
C GLN A 47 -27.25 49.49 -11.27
N LYS A 48 -28.57 49.48 -11.48
CA LYS A 48 -29.35 50.70 -11.70
C LYS A 48 -29.40 51.57 -10.44
N GLN A 49 -29.60 50.97 -9.27
CA GLN A 49 -29.61 51.69 -7.98
C GLN A 49 -28.27 52.37 -7.69
N LEU A 50 -27.15 51.71 -7.97
CA LEU A 50 -25.81 52.29 -7.79
C LEU A 50 -25.56 53.43 -8.77
N GLN A 51 -26.01 53.28 -10.02
CA GLN A 51 -25.97 54.37 -11.02
C GLN A 51 -26.81 55.58 -10.60
N GLU A 52 -28.02 55.36 -10.08
CA GLU A 52 -28.91 56.42 -9.59
C GLU A 52 -28.34 57.16 -8.37
N LYS A 53 -27.50 56.48 -7.55
CA LYS A 53 -26.76 57.08 -6.43
C LYS A 53 -25.44 57.76 -6.84
N GLY A 54 -25.09 57.76 -8.13
CA GLY A 54 -23.83 58.31 -8.63
C GLY A 54 -22.60 57.43 -8.35
N GLU A 55 -22.79 56.19 -7.92
CA GLU A 55 -21.72 55.24 -7.62
C GLU A 55 -21.40 54.38 -8.86
N LYS A 56 -20.14 54.39 -9.30
CA LYS A 56 -19.66 53.47 -10.35
C LYS A 56 -19.11 52.20 -9.71
N ALA A 57 -19.93 51.17 -9.60
CA ALA A 57 -19.46 49.85 -9.20
C ALA A 57 -19.00 49.02 -10.40
N THR A 58 -17.80 48.46 -10.31
CA THR A 58 -17.25 47.53 -11.30
C THR A 58 -18.05 46.22 -11.32
N PRO A 59 -18.01 45.44 -12.42
CA PRO A 59 -18.65 44.13 -12.48
C PRO A 59 -18.23 43.20 -11.32
N VAL A 60 -16.95 43.27 -10.92
CA VAL A 60 -16.40 42.50 -9.79
C VAL A 60 -17.02 42.92 -8.47
N GLN A 61 -17.18 44.22 -8.22
CA GLN A 61 -17.84 44.72 -7.00
C GLN A 61 -19.31 44.31 -6.93
N LEU A 62 -20.03 44.33 -8.06
CA LEU A 62 -21.41 43.82 -8.12
C LEU A 62 -21.48 42.32 -7.78
N ASP A 63 -20.62 41.51 -8.41
CA ASP A 63 -20.59 40.07 -8.15
C ASP A 63 -20.21 39.76 -6.70
N GLN A 64 -19.26 40.51 -6.11
CA GLN A 64 -18.91 40.38 -4.69
C GLN A 64 -20.09 40.68 -3.77
N HIS A 65 -20.86 41.74 -4.06
CA HIS A 65 -22.05 42.10 -3.30
C HIS A 65 -23.12 41.00 -3.38
N ILE A 66 -23.43 40.53 -4.59
CA ILE A 66 -24.38 39.43 -4.82
C ILE A 66 -23.92 38.16 -4.10
N MET A 67 -22.65 37.78 -4.23
CA MET A 67 -22.09 36.61 -3.53
C MET A 67 -22.13 36.75 -2.01
N ALA A 68 -22.05 37.97 -1.47
CA ALA A 68 -22.21 38.20 -0.04
C ALA A 68 -23.66 37.95 0.39
N MET A 69 -24.64 38.46 -0.37
CA MET A 69 -26.05 38.20 -0.10
C MET A 69 -26.45 36.73 -0.28
N GLU A 70 -25.97 36.06 -1.32
CA GLU A 70 -26.20 34.62 -1.55
C GLU A 70 -25.69 33.76 -0.38
N ARG A 71 -24.53 34.10 0.18
CA ARG A 71 -23.98 33.41 1.37
C ARG A 71 -24.90 33.54 2.58
N VAL A 72 -25.43 34.73 2.77
CA VAL A 72 -26.34 35.01 3.88
C VAL A 72 -27.71 34.34 3.66
N ALA A 73 -28.21 34.31 2.43
CA ALA A 73 -29.41 33.57 2.05
C ALA A 73 -29.27 32.07 2.31
N ALA A 74 -28.17 31.46 1.86
CA ALA A 74 -27.90 30.06 2.13
C ALA A 74 -27.82 29.74 3.64
N THR A 75 -27.38 30.70 4.46
CA THR A 75 -27.34 30.55 5.93
C THR A 75 -28.75 30.53 6.52
N LEU A 76 -29.64 31.43 6.08
CA LEU A 76 -31.04 31.44 6.50
C LEU A 76 -31.79 30.17 6.06
N GLU A 77 -31.60 29.75 4.81
CA GLU A 77 -32.21 28.52 4.29
C GLU A 77 -31.71 27.28 5.02
N MET A 78 -30.44 27.24 5.39
CA MET A 78 -29.88 26.18 6.23
C MET A 78 -30.52 26.17 7.63
N ILE A 79 -30.73 27.34 8.25
CA ILE A 79 -31.42 27.44 9.55
C ILE A 79 -32.85 26.92 9.44
N ASP A 80 -33.60 27.33 8.42
CA ASP A 80 -34.97 26.86 8.17
C ASP A 80 -35.02 25.35 7.92
N ALA A 81 -34.07 24.83 7.15
CA ALA A 81 -33.95 23.40 6.89
C ALA A 81 -33.64 22.62 8.19
N ILE A 82 -32.76 23.11 9.06
CA ILE A 82 -32.50 22.50 10.38
C ILE A 82 -33.78 22.46 11.21
N GLN A 83 -34.53 23.57 11.26
CA GLN A 83 -35.78 23.66 12.02
C GLN A 83 -36.85 22.72 11.47
N SER A 84 -37.02 22.62 10.15
CA SER A 84 -37.99 21.70 9.53
C SER A 84 -37.66 20.22 9.77
N LEU A 85 -36.40 19.88 10.02
CA LEU A 85 -35.93 18.54 10.36
C LEU A 85 -36.01 18.24 11.88
N GLY A 86 -36.57 19.16 12.67
CA GLY A 86 -36.76 19.01 14.12
C GLY A 86 -35.56 19.39 14.98
N GLY A 87 -34.49 19.94 14.39
CA GLY A 87 -33.38 20.54 15.14
C GLY A 87 -33.62 22.01 15.47
N SER A 88 -32.67 22.64 16.16
CA SER A 88 -32.70 24.09 16.41
C SER A 88 -31.38 24.75 16.01
N ALA A 89 -31.43 25.97 15.50
CA ALA A 89 -30.24 26.72 15.13
C ALA A 89 -30.35 28.18 15.58
N SER A 90 -29.33 28.67 16.28
CA SER A 90 -29.19 30.05 16.75
C SER A 90 -27.98 30.69 16.07
N TYR A 91 -28.20 31.74 15.29
CA TYR A 91 -27.14 32.50 14.66
C TYR A 91 -26.63 33.59 15.59
N ILE A 92 -25.31 33.70 15.73
CA ILE A 92 -24.64 34.72 16.54
C ILE A 92 -23.63 35.44 15.64
N LEU A 93 -23.79 36.76 15.53
CA LEU A 93 -22.84 37.61 14.81
C LEU A 93 -21.50 37.62 15.56
N CYS A 94 -20.47 37.05 14.96
CA CYS A 94 -19.15 36.90 15.56
C CYS A 94 -18.07 36.83 14.46
N ASP A 95 -17.11 37.74 14.51
CA ASP A 95 -15.83 37.53 13.83
C ASP A 95 -14.92 36.74 14.76
N VAL A 96 -14.58 35.51 14.38
CA VAL A 96 -13.78 34.61 15.22
C VAL A 96 -12.35 35.09 15.42
N THR A 97 -11.89 36.05 14.62
CA THR A 97 -10.57 36.69 14.80
C THR A 97 -10.56 37.80 15.85
N ASN A 98 -11.74 38.18 16.36
CA ASN A 98 -11.90 39.23 17.37
C ASN A 98 -12.25 38.62 18.74
N GLN A 99 -11.34 38.77 19.71
CA GLN A 99 -11.51 38.20 21.06
C GLN A 99 -12.80 38.67 21.75
N ASP A 100 -13.14 39.96 21.68
CA ASP A 100 -14.31 40.50 22.37
C ASP A 100 -15.62 39.96 21.76
N ALA A 101 -15.66 39.83 20.43
CA ALA A 101 -16.78 39.22 19.73
C ALA A 101 -16.95 37.74 20.10
N VAL A 102 -15.83 37.00 20.19
CA VAL A 102 -15.82 35.59 20.61
C VAL A 102 -16.29 35.44 22.06
N ASP A 103 -15.76 36.24 22.99
CA ASP A 103 -16.14 36.20 24.40
C ASP A 103 -17.64 36.52 24.58
N ALA A 104 -18.15 37.51 23.85
CA ALA A 104 -19.58 37.83 23.85
C ALA A 104 -20.44 36.69 23.29
N ALA A 105 -20.01 36.05 22.20
CA ALA A 105 -20.71 34.92 21.59
C ALA A 105 -20.75 33.70 22.52
N ILE A 106 -19.62 33.30 23.10
CA ILE A 106 -19.57 32.19 24.07
C ILE A 106 -20.38 32.52 25.33
N GLY A 107 -20.39 33.78 25.78
CA GLY A 107 -21.24 34.23 26.87
C GLY A 107 -22.74 34.06 26.59
N GLN A 108 -23.19 34.25 25.35
CA GLN A 108 -24.58 33.97 24.94
C GLN A 108 -24.87 32.46 24.91
N ILE A 109 -23.93 31.65 24.41
CA ILE A 109 -24.05 30.19 24.39
C ILE A 109 -24.15 29.64 25.82
N LYS A 110 -23.31 30.11 26.74
CA LYS A 110 -23.31 29.67 28.15
C LYS A 110 -24.62 29.97 28.88
N LYS A 111 -25.34 31.03 28.49
CA LYS A 111 -26.67 31.32 29.03
C LYS A 111 -27.76 30.36 28.51
N SER A 112 -27.48 29.68 27.40
CA SER A 112 -28.45 28.84 26.68
C SER A 112 -28.23 27.33 26.94
N THR A 113 -27.01 26.91 27.29
CA THR A 113 -26.67 25.51 27.57
C THR A 113 -25.55 25.38 28.60
N ASP A 114 -25.57 24.28 29.35
CA ASP A 114 -24.52 23.93 30.31
C ASP A 114 -23.38 23.09 29.74
N HIS A 115 -23.53 22.55 28.54
CA HIS A 115 -22.52 21.72 27.87
C HIS A 115 -22.49 21.93 26.36
N VAL A 116 -21.36 21.55 25.75
CA VAL A 116 -21.15 21.50 24.30
C VAL A 116 -20.63 20.10 23.96
N ASP A 117 -21.31 19.36 23.09
CA ASP A 117 -20.82 18.04 22.66
C ASP A 117 -19.74 18.18 21.58
N TYR A 118 -19.97 19.04 20.59
CA TYR A 118 -19.14 19.16 19.40
C TYR A 118 -18.77 20.61 19.12
N PHE A 119 -17.48 20.86 18.87
CA PHE A 119 -17.02 22.13 18.31
C PHE A 119 -16.57 21.89 16.86
N ILE A 120 -17.30 22.45 15.90
CA ILE A 120 -16.97 22.35 14.48
C ILE A 120 -16.33 23.65 14.00
N HIS A 121 -15.02 23.63 13.76
CA HIS A 121 -14.29 24.77 13.22
C HIS A 121 -14.19 24.69 11.70
N ALA A 122 -15.02 25.49 11.02
CA ALA A 122 -15.02 25.64 9.56
C ALA A 122 -14.94 27.08 9.08
N ALA A 123 -14.49 27.97 9.96
CA ALA A 123 -14.12 29.32 9.56
C ALA A 123 -12.94 29.23 8.59
N GLY A 124 -13.02 30.03 7.53
CA GLY A 124 -12.02 29.98 6.47
C GLY A 124 -12.29 31.03 5.43
N MET A 125 -11.21 31.56 4.88
CA MET A 125 -11.23 32.37 3.69
C MET A 125 -10.10 31.91 2.77
N GLU A 126 -10.28 32.15 1.49
CA GLU A 126 -9.36 31.69 0.47
C GLU A 126 -9.19 32.83 -0.54
N LYS A 127 -7.92 33.15 -0.83
CA LYS A 127 -7.51 34.18 -1.78
C LYS A 127 -6.30 33.68 -2.58
N SER A 128 -6.53 32.82 -3.56
CA SER A 128 -5.47 32.21 -4.38
C SER A 128 -4.67 33.27 -5.12
N ARG A 129 -3.35 33.31 -4.86
CA ARG A 129 -2.40 34.15 -5.57
C ARG A 129 -0.98 33.62 -5.41
N LYS A 130 -0.15 33.72 -6.46
CA LYS A 130 1.28 33.42 -6.34
C LYS A 130 1.90 34.26 -5.23
N ILE A 131 2.80 33.64 -4.45
CA ILE A 131 3.43 34.25 -3.27
C ILE A 131 4.03 35.63 -3.57
N GLU A 132 4.64 35.80 -4.75
CA GLU A 132 5.29 37.03 -5.21
C GLU A 132 4.34 38.22 -5.40
N SER A 133 3.05 37.95 -5.54
CA SER A 133 2.01 38.96 -5.76
C SER A 133 1.01 39.05 -4.61
N LYS A 134 1.19 38.23 -3.56
CA LYS A 134 0.29 38.13 -2.41
C LYS A 134 0.76 39.07 -1.30
N SER A 135 -0.15 39.90 -0.81
CA SER A 135 0.20 40.83 0.27
C SER A 135 0.34 40.11 1.61
N ALA A 136 1.12 40.70 2.53
CA ALA A 136 1.25 40.22 3.89
C ALA A 136 -0.11 40.21 4.61
N GLU A 137 -0.89 41.28 4.46
CA GLU A 137 -2.23 41.39 5.05
C GLU A 137 -3.19 40.28 4.60
N GLU A 138 -3.20 39.94 3.30
CA GLU A 138 -4.02 38.82 2.80
C GLU A 138 -3.58 37.47 3.36
N THR A 139 -2.28 37.31 3.59
CA THR A 139 -1.69 36.10 4.19
C THR A 139 -2.09 35.99 5.65
N GLU A 140 -1.90 37.06 6.42
CA GLU A 140 -2.30 37.17 7.83
C GLU A 140 -3.79 36.90 8.01
N GLN A 141 -4.66 37.52 7.21
CA GLN A 141 -6.11 37.29 7.25
C GLN A 141 -6.49 35.82 6.99
N THR A 142 -5.83 35.18 6.04
CA THR A 142 -6.10 33.77 5.66
C THR A 142 -5.69 32.80 6.77
N VAL A 143 -4.57 33.07 7.44
CA VAL A 143 -4.10 32.27 8.57
C VAL A 143 -4.96 32.54 9.81
N ALA A 144 -5.19 33.81 10.14
CA ALA A 144 -5.88 34.23 11.36
C ALA A 144 -7.29 33.63 11.48
N VAL A 145 -8.07 33.59 10.39
CA VAL A 145 -9.43 33.05 10.45
C VAL A 145 -9.49 31.57 10.86
N LYS A 146 -8.44 30.80 10.55
CA LYS A 146 -8.32 29.38 10.91
C LYS A 146 -7.60 29.19 12.24
N ALA A 147 -6.38 29.68 12.33
CA ALA A 147 -5.51 29.48 13.49
C ALA A 147 -6.01 30.27 14.71
N ASP A 148 -6.03 31.59 14.61
CA ASP A 148 -6.47 32.47 15.70
C ASP A 148 -7.96 32.25 15.97
N GLY A 149 -8.77 32.11 14.92
CA GLY A 149 -10.20 31.83 15.04
C GLY A 149 -10.50 30.57 15.85
N PHE A 150 -9.76 29.49 15.61
CA PHE A 150 -9.83 28.29 16.44
C PHE A 150 -9.35 28.57 17.86
N TYR A 151 -8.14 29.12 18.00
CA TYR A 151 -7.50 29.34 19.30
C TYR A 151 -8.38 30.20 20.23
N LEU A 152 -8.82 31.37 19.77
CA LEU A 152 -9.64 32.29 20.56
C LEU A 152 -10.96 31.64 20.98
N THR A 153 -11.63 30.95 20.05
CA THR A 153 -12.91 30.27 20.32
C THR A 153 -12.74 29.12 21.32
N PHE A 154 -11.72 28.28 21.14
CA PHE A 154 -11.45 27.14 22.02
C PHE A 154 -11.08 27.61 23.43
N ARG A 155 -10.24 28.65 23.56
CA ARG A 155 -9.88 29.25 24.85
C ARG A 155 -11.08 29.89 25.55
N ALA A 156 -11.99 30.52 24.80
CA ALA A 156 -13.22 31.07 25.36
C ALA A 156 -14.18 29.97 25.86
N LEU A 157 -14.32 28.86 25.12
CA LEU A 157 -15.07 27.67 25.57
C LEU A 157 -14.46 27.08 26.85
N GLU A 158 -13.12 26.98 26.92
CA GLU A 158 -12.41 26.52 28.12
C GLU A 158 -12.71 27.41 29.33
N LYS A 159 -12.53 28.73 29.18
CA LYS A 159 -12.80 29.73 30.23
C LYS A 159 -14.25 29.70 30.72
N ALA A 160 -15.19 29.35 29.83
CA ALA A 160 -16.61 29.24 30.16
C ALA A 160 -17.02 27.88 30.76
N ASN A 161 -16.08 26.95 30.97
CA ASN A 161 -16.33 25.55 31.35
C ASN A 161 -17.29 24.85 30.38
N LEU A 162 -17.06 25.03 29.08
CA LEU A 162 -17.84 24.45 27.97
C LEU A 162 -16.93 23.69 27.00
N LEU A 163 -15.85 23.07 27.48
CA LEU A 163 -14.98 22.27 26.63
C LEU A 163 -15.79 21.16 25.91
N PRO A 164 -15.62 21.01 24.59
CA PRO A 164 -16.37 20.02 23.82
C PRO A 164 -15.86 18.60 24.07
N ARG A 165 -16.72 17.59 23.85
CA ARG A 165 -16.28 16.18 23.82
C ARG A 165 -15.44 15.89 22.59
N SER A 166 -15.82 16.46 21.45
CA SER A 166 -15.05 16.34 20.21
C SER A 166 -14.90 17.66 19.46
N VAL A 167 -13.74 17.84 18.83
CA VAL A 167 -13.45 18.95 17.92
C VAL A 167 -13.36 18.43 16.48
N VAL A 168 -14.01 19.12 15.55
CA VAL A 168 -13.99 18.79 14.12
C VAL A 168 -13.42 19.97 13.35
N PHE A 169 -12.29 19.77 12.69
CA PHE A 169 -11.67 20.75 11.83
C PHE A 169 -12.03 20.50 10.36
N PHE A 170 -12.47 21.56 9.69
CA PHE A 170 -12.63 21.55 8.24
C PHE A 170 -11.35 22.07 7.60
N SER A 171 -10.53 21.12 7.18
CA SER A 171 -9.31 21.31 6.42
C SER A 171 -9.58 21.13 4.92
N SER A 172 -8.53 21.02 4.11
CA SER A 172 -8.60 20.89 2.65
C SER A 172 -7.45 20.03 2.14
N LEU A 173 -7.64 19.35 0.99
CA LEU A 173 -6.53 18.71 0.27
C LEU A 173 -5.32 19.64 0.06
N ALA A 174 -5.56 20.95 -0.11
CA ALA A 174 -4.48 21.92 -0.23
C ALA A 174 -3.58 21.96 1.02
N GLY A 175 -4.12 21.72 2.22
CA GLY A 175 -3.31 21.59 3.44
C GLY A 175 -2.35 20.41 3.38
N ARG A 176 -2.84 19.26 2.89
CA ARG A 176 -2.09 18.01 2.87
C ARG A 176 -1.08 17.90 1.71
N PHE A 177 -1.47 18.37 0.53
CA PHE A 177 -0.72 18.19 -0.73
C PHE A 177 -0.13 19.50 -1.28
N GLY A 178 -0.49 20.65 -0.69
CA GLY A 178 -0.23 21.96 -1.26
C GLY A 178 -1.14 22.26 -2.45
N ASN A 179 -1.21 23.53 -2.83
CA ASN A 179 -1.80 23.94 -4.10
C ASN A 179 -1.19 25.26 -4.58
N SER A 180 -1.08 25.41 -5.90
CA SER A 180 -0.44 26.57 -6.51
C SER A 180 -1.23 27.85 -6.18
N GLY A 181 -0.53 28.84 -5.62
CA GLY A 181 -1.13 30.10 -5.19
C GLY A 181 -1.88 30.04 -3.85
N GLN A 182 -1.84 28.92 -3.14
CA GLN A 182 -2.52 28.73 -1.86
C GLN A 182 -1.55 28.45 -0.71
N THR A 183 -0.34 29.01 -0.72
CA THR A 183 0.71 28.71 0.27
C THR A 183 0.26 28.92 1.73
N ASP A 184 -0.26 30.11 2.02
CA ASP A 184 -0.83 30.49 3.32
C ASP A 184 -2.08 29.69 3.69
N TYR A 185 -2.99 29.48 2.73
CA TYR A 185 -4.18 28.66 2.93
C TYR A 185 -3.81 27.21 3.24
N SER A 186 -2.81 26.65 2.55
CA SER A 186 -2.30 25.30 2.78
C SER A 186 -1.71 25.20 4.19
N ALA A 187 -0.83 26.13 4.55
CA ALA A 187 -0.25 26.18 5.90
C ALA A 187 -1.32 26.29 7.00
N ALA A 188 -2.33 27.16 6.81
CA ALA A 188 -3.41 27.34 7.77
C ALA A 188 -4.28 26.08 7.94
N ASN A 189 -4.51 25.30 6.87
CA ASN A 189 -5.25 24.05 6.92
C ASN A 189 -4.42 22.92 7.56
N ASP A 190 -3.14 22.77 7.19
CA ASP A 190 -2.27 21.76 7.82
C ASP A 190 -2.10 22.01 9.33
N MET A 191 -2.06 23.28 9.77
CA MET A 191 -2.06 23.62 11.19
C MET A 191 -3.29 23.07 11.93
N LEU A 192 -4.48 23.11 11.32
CA LEU A 192 -5.68 22.50 11.91
C LEU A 192 -5.53 20.98 12.04
N SER A 193 -4.93 20.33 11.05
CA SER A 193 -4.59 18.90 11.11
C SER A 193 -3.62 18.60 12.26
N LYS A 194 -2.63 19.47 12.53
CA LYS A 194 -1.74 19.29 13.69
C LYS A 194 -2.47 19.51 15.02
N PHE A 195 -3.43 20.42 15.10
CA PHE A 195 -4.29 20.56 16.29
C PHE A 195 -5.13 19.31 16.54
N ALA A 196 -5.66 18.66 15.50
CA ALA A 196 -6.42 17.41 15.66
C ALA A 196 -5.58 16.28 16.28
N VAL A 197 -4.28 16.24 15.98
CA VAL A 197 -3.33 15.27 16.57
C VAL A 197 -2.91 15.69 17.98
N TRP A 198 -2.72 16.98 18.23
CA TRP A 198 -2.24 17.52 19.49
C TRP A 198 -3.28 17.50 20.62
N LEU A 199 -4.53 17.87 20.33
CA LEU A 199 -5.59 18.05 21.34
C LEU A 199 -5.82 16.83 22.25
N PRO A 200 -5.98 15.59 21.73
CA PRO A 200 -6.23 14.43 22.58
C PRO A 200 -5.11 14.14 23.58
N GLY A 201 -3.87 14.52 23.25
CA GLY A 201 -2.71 14.38 24.16
C GLY A 201 -2.70 15.42 25.28
N GLN A 202 -3.35 16.58 25.09
CA GLN A 202 -3.41 17.64 26.09
C GLN A 202 -4.69 17.61 26.94
N TYR A 203 -5.80 17.12 26.36
CA TYR A 203 -7.10 17.06 27.00
C TYR A 203 -7.59 15.60 27.04
N PRO A 204 -7.26 14.84 28.10
CA PRO A 204 -7.68 13.44 28.22
C PRO A 204 -9.19 13.29 28.07
N GLY A 205 -9.61 12.40 27.17
CA GLY A 205 -11.03 12.14 26.88
C GLY A 205 -11.61 13.00 25.75
N MET A 206 -10.91 14.03 25.28
CA MET A 206 -11.30 14.78 24.08
C MET A 206 -10.89 14.02 22.81
N LYS A 207 -11.77 14.00 21.83
CA LYS A 207 -11.46 13.53 20.47
C LYS A 207 -11.31 14.71 19.54
N ALA A 208 -10.42 14.61 18.56
CA ALA A 208 -10.28 15.66 17.57
C ALA A 208 -10.00 15.05 16.20
N ILE A 209 -10.77 15.47 15.20
CA ILE A 209 -10.61 15.05 13.81
C ILE A 209 -10.36 16.28 12.93
N SER A 210 -9.42 16.17 11.99
CA SER A 210 -9.28 17.09 10.87
C SER A 210 -9.66 16.36 9.60
N ILE A 211 -10.50 16.98 8.78
CA ILE A 211 -10.91 16.40 7.50
C ILE A 211 -10.38 17.27 6.38
N ASP A 212 -9.42 16.74 5.64
CA ASP A 212 -8.88 17.33 4.41
C ASP A 212 -9.85 17.04 3.26
N TRP A 213 -10.80 17.96 3.06
CA TRP A 213 -11.82 17.80 2.05
C TRP A 213 -11.25 17.95 0.63
N GLY A 214 -11.58 16.98 -0.23
CA GLY A 214 -11.56 17.13 -1.67
C GLY A 214 -12.53 18.19 -2.17
N ALA A 215 -12.48 18.52 -3.45
CA ALA A 215 -13.40 19.48 -4.05
C ALA A 215 -14.84 18.94 -3.97
N TRP A 216 -15.79 19.69 -3.40
CA TRP A 216 -17.20 19.32 -3.40
C TRP A 216 -17.87 19.82 -4.68
N ASP A 217 -18.64 18.95 -5.31
CA ASP A 217 -19.56 19.32 -6.38
C ASP A 217 -20.80 20.02 -5.78
N GLU A 218 -21.53 20.75 -6.62
CA GLU A 218 -22.80 21.44 -6.33
C GLU A 218 -22.71 22.59 -5.30
N VAL A 219 -21.78 22.54 -4.35
CA VAL A 219 -21.69 23.47 -3.21
C VAL A 219 -20.24 23.85 -2.86
N GLY A 220 -20.10 24.96 -2.16
CA GLY A 220 -18.80 25.41 -1.63
C GLY A 220 -17.97 26.24 -2.61
N MET A 221 -16.67 26.34 -2.32
CA MET A 221 -15.75 27.19 -3.10
C MET A 221 -15.33 26.56 -4.42
N ALA A 222 -15.31 25.22 -4.49
CA ALA A 222 -14.82 24.46 -5.64
C ALA A 222 -15.86 24.25 -6.76
N SER A 223 -17.16 24.43 -6.50
CA SER A 223 -18.23 24.29 -7.50
C SER A 223 -18.40 25.52 -8.41
N ARG A 224 -17.54 26.55 -8.26
CA ARG A 224 -17.69 27.85 -8.93
C ARG A 224 -16.75 27.99 -10.14
N GLY A 225 -17.26 28.64 -11.19
CA GLY A 225 -16.45 29.04 -12.34
C GLY A 225 -15.85 27.86 -13.13
N ASN A 226 -14.57 27.97 -13.50
CA ASN A 226 -13.87 26.95 -14.29
C ASN A 226 -13.24 25.83 -13.44
N ILE A 227 -13.39 25.86 -12.11
CA ILE A 227 -12.74 24.90 -11.20
C ILE A 227 -13.14 23.45 -11.50
N PRO A 228 -14.43 23.10 -11.74
CA PRO A 228 -14.81 21.72 -12.05
C PRO A 228 -14.09 21.14 -13.28
N ARG A 229 -13.95 21.94 -14.35
CA ARG A 229 -13.22 21.54 -15.56
C ARG A 229 -11.72 21.38 -15.31
N LEU A 230 -11.13 22.17 -14.41
CA LEU A 230 -9.72 22.03 -14.04
C LEU A 230 -9.50 20.76 -13.23
N MET A 231 -10.40 20.44 -12.28
CA MET A 231 -10.36 19.19 -11.52
C MET A 231 -10.48 17.97 -12.43
N GLU A 232 -11.45 17.98 -13.35
CA GLU A 232 -11.63 16.92 -14.35
C GLU A 232 -10.37 16.70 -15.20
N ARG A 233 -9.75 17.78 -15.71
CA ARG A 233 -8.48 17.69 -16.46
C ARG A 233 -7.31 17.18 -15.63
N ALA A 234 -7.31 17.43 -14.32
CA ALA A 234 -6.31 16.93 -13.40
C ALA A 234 -6.59 15.49 -12.93
N GLY A 235 -7.68 14.86 -13.38
CA GLY A 235 -8.12 13.54 -12.91
C GLY A 235 -8.61 13.53 -11.46
N ILE A 236 -8.90 14.71 -10.90
CA ILE A 236 -9.41 14.88 -9.54
C ILE A 236 -10.94 14.81 -9.58
N GLU A 237 -11.50 13.82 -8.89
CA GLU A 237 -12.95 13.64 -8.82
C GLU A 237 -13.56 14.53 -7.73
N MET A 238 -14.63 15.25 -8.09
CA MET A 238 -15.37 16.07 -7.14
C MET A 238 -16.37 15.23 -6.34
N LEU A 239 -16.45 15.51 -5.05
CA LEU A 239 -17.30 14.82 -4.10
C LEU A 239 -18.75 15.32 -4.18
N LYS A 240 -19.69 14.38 -4.32
CA LYS A 240 -21.11 14.70 -4.14
C LYS A 240 -21.40 15.01 -2.66
N PRO A 241 -22.12 16.10 -2.35
CA PRO A 241 -22.45 16.46 -0.96
C PRO A 241 -23.16 15.36 -0.18
N SER A 242 -24.04 14.59 -0.86
CA SER A 242 -24.78 13.47 -0.27
C SER A 242 -23.88 12.33 0.21
N SER A 243 -22.73 12.12 -0.43
CA SER A 243 -21.75 11.10 -0.04
C SER A 243 -20.73 11.62 0.98
N ALA A 244 -20.34 12.89 0.88
CA ALA A 244 -19.30 13.48 1.72
C ALA A 244 -19.81 13.92 3.10
N ALA A 245 -21.01 14.52 3.16
CA ALA A 245 -21.54 15.08 4.41
C ALA A 245 -21.67 14.08 5.56
N PRO A 246 -22.16 12.83 5.34
CA PRO A 246 -22.27 11.85 6.42
C PRO A 246 -20.93 11.41 7.03
N MET A 247 -19.79 11.69 6.38
CA MET A 247 -18.48 11.26 6.87
C MET A 247 -18.10 11.92 8.20
N VAL A 248 -18.54 13.16 8.44
CA VAL A 248 -18.32 13.83 9.74
C VAL A 248 -19.01 13.06 10.85
N ARG A 249 -20.30 12.75 10.68
CA ARG A 249 -21.08 12.00 11.66
C ARG A 249 -20.50 10.62 11.90
N LYS A 250 -20.17 9.88 10.83
CA LYS A 250 -19.54 8.55 10.95
C LYS A 250 -18.23 8.61 11.72
N ALA A 251 -17.36 9.59 11.45
CA ALA A 251 -16.10 9.75 12.17
C ALA A 251 -16.31 10.01 13.67
N LEU A 252 -17.33 10.81 14.02
CA LEU A 252 -17.73 11.05 15.40
C LEU A 252 -18.30 9.78 16.07
N GLU A 253 -19.18 9.05 15.39
CA GLU A 253 -19.79 7.80 15.88
C GLU A 253 -18.75 6.69 16.13
N PHE A 254 -17.74 6.57 15.25
CA PHE A 254 -16.63 5.62 15.42
C PHE A 254 -15.57 6.08 16.43
N GLY A 255 -15.69 7.30 16.99
CA GLY A 255 -14.74 7.82 17.97
C GLY A 255 -13.33 8.03 17.42
N LEU A 256 -13.22 8.36 16.12
CA LEU A 256 -11.95 8.57 15.44
C LEU A 256 -11.19 9.79 15.99
N SER A 257 -9.88 9.83 15.78
CA SER A 257 -9.02 10.98 16.07
C SER A 257 -7.86 11.05 15.09
N GLY A 258 -7.39 12.27 14.81
CA GLY A 258 -6.31 12.54 13.85
C GLY A 258 -6.78 13.19 12.55
N GLU A 259 -5.97 13.06 11.51
CA GLU A 259 -6.16 13.66 10.20
C GLU A 259 -6.69 12.63 9.20
N PHE A 260 -7.72 13.01 8.43
CA PHE A 260 -8.36 12.15 7.43
C PHE A 260 -8.49 12.88 6.10
N VAL A 261 -8.10 12.22 5.02
CA VAL A 261 -8.41 12.68 3.66
C VAL A 261 -9.75 12.09 3.23
N VAL A 262 -10.69 12.96 2.84
CA VAL A 262 -11.95 12.53 2.20
C VAL A 262 -11.97 13.13 0.81
N ALA A 263 -11.77 12.27 -0.20
CA ALA A 263 -11.70 12.63 -1.61
C ALA A 263 -12.21 11.47 -2.51
N GLY A 264 -12.57 11.78 -3.75
CA GLY A 264 -12.70 10.77 -4.81
C GLY A 264 -11.31 10.44 -5.38
N SER A 265 -11.21 10.21 -6.70
CA SER A 265 -9.90 10.16 -7.36
C SER A 265 -9.06 11.42 -7.07
N LEU A 266 -7.79 11.23 -6.68
CA LEU A 266 -6.83 12.31 -6.42
C LEU A 266 -6.07 12.75 -7.69
N GLY A 267 -6.15 11.98 -8.78
CA GLY A 267 -5.53 12.32 -10.06
C GLY A 267 -4.06 12.74 -9.93
N LEU A 268 -3.73 13.93 -10.43
CA LEU A 268 -2.38 14.49 -10.35
C LEU A 268 -1.88 14.70 -8.91
N LEU A 269 -2.74 14.82 -7.89
CA LEU A 269 -2.31 14.93 -6.50
C LEU A 269 -1.77 13.62 -5.94
N SER A 270 -2.15 12.48 -6.53
CA SER A 270 -1.58 11.16 -6.22
C SER A 270 -0.39 10.79 -7.10
N ALA A 271 -0.05 11.60 -8.11
CA ALA A 271 1.11 11.34 -8.95
C ALA A 271 2.38 11.53 -8.12
N THR A 272 3.27 10.53 -8.14
CA THR A 272 4.61 10.63 -7.53
C THR A 272 5.38 11.78 -8.19
N CYS A 273 5.85 12.72 -7.37
CA CYS A 273 6.47 13.96 -7.85
C CYS A 273 7.82 13.78 -8.57
N GLU A 274 8.50 12.64 -8.39
CA GLU A 274 9.86 12.43 -8.92
C GLU A 274 10.08 10.97 -9.34
N ASP A 275 10.94 10.78 -10.35
CA ASP A 275 11.52 9.48 -10.65
C ASP A 275 12.18 8.92 -9.38
N ASN A 276 11.93 7.64 -9.10
CA ASN A 276 12.51 6.94 -7.95
C ASN A 276 12.12 7.49 -6.55
N CYS A 277 11.10 8.35 -6.45
CA CYS A 277 10.67 9.02 -5.21
C CYS A 277 11.84 9.66 -4.43
N GLY A 278 12.81 10.26 -5.12
CA GLY A 278 13.97 10.90 -4.51
C GLY A 278 15.11 9.96 -4.11
N LEU A 279 15.03 8.65 -4.43
CA LEU A 279 16.14 7.72 -4.23
C LEU A 279 17.27 8.01 -5.23
N ASP A 280 18.46 8.30 -4.71
CA ASP A 280 19.69 8.29 -5.51
C ASP A 280 20.09 6.83 -5.82
N VAL A 281 19.72 6.40 -7.02
CA VAL A 281 19.95 5.04 -7.52
C VAL A 281 21.43 4.70 -7.61
N ASP A 282 22.30 5.65 -7.96
CA ASP A 282 23.73 5.40 -8.12
C ASP A 282 24.40 5.20 -6.76
N SER A 283 24.08 6.07 -5.79
CA SER A 283 24.53 5.92 -4.41
C SER A 283 24.01 4.63 -3.77
N ALA A 284 22.75 4.28 -4.02
CA ALA A 284 22.16 3.03 -3.54
C ALA A 284 22.88 1.80 -4.14
N ASN A 285 23.16 1.80 -5.45
CA ASN A 285 23.96 0.75 -6.09
C ASN A 285 25.37 0.64 -5.52
N ALA A 286 26.04 1.76 -5.25
CA ALA A 286 27.36 1.77 -4.63
C ALA A 286 27.32 1.15 -3.21
N ALA A 287 26.30 1.48 -2.41
CA ALA A 287 26.09 0.87 -1.09
C ALA A 287 25.87 -0.65 -1.20
N LEU A 288 24.99 -1.10 -2.10
CA LEU A 288 24.73 -2.53 -2.34
C LEU A 288 26.01 -3.31 -2.70
N ARG A 289 26.91 -2.71 -3.48
CA ARG A 289 28.15 -3.35 -3.96
C ARG A 289 29.32 -3.30 -2.96
N SER A 290 29.22 -2.48 -1.90
CA SER A 290 30.27 -2.31 -0.88
C SER A 290 30.03 -3.13 0.40
N GLY A 291 28.86 -3.75 0.54
CA GLY A 291 28.51 -4.58 1.70
C GLY A 291 29.27 -5.91 1.76
N GLN A 292 29.35 -6.49 2.96
CA GLN A 292 29.88 -7.83 3.21
C GLN A 292 28.77 -8.71 3.81
N PRO A 293 28.32 -9.79 3.14
CA PRO A 293 28.79 -10.29 1.85
C PRO A 293 28.21 -9.51 0.64
N ILE A 294 28.95 -9.50 -0.48
CA ILE A 294 28.48 -8.96 -1.76
C ILE A 294 27.52 -9.97 -2.40
N TYR A 295 26.21 -9.72 -2.31
CA TYR A 295 25.21 -10.53 -3.01
C TYR A 295 25.16 -10.12 -4.50
N LYS A 296 25.97 -10.75 -5.38
CA LYS A 296 26.01 -10.37 -6.83
C LYS A 296 24.78 -10.78 -7.63
N MET A 297 23.86 -11.58 -7.07
CA MET A 297 22.57 -11.90 -7.72
C MET A 297 21.56 -10.79 -7.43
N SER A 298 21.79 -9.59 -8.02
CA SER A 298 20.90 -8.43 -8.10
C SER A 298 21.70 -7.27 -8.72
N SER A 299 21.99 -7.36 -10.02
CA SER A 299 23.12 -6.64 -10.63
C SER A 299 22.98 -5.11 -10.66
N ARG A 300 21.77 -4.58 -10.50
CA ARG A 300 21.52 -3.14 -10.44
C ARG A 300 20.15 -2.83 -9.84
N LEU A 301 20.11 -1.98 -8.81
CA LEU A 301 18.91 -1.23 -8.45
C LEU A 301 18.63 -0.25 -9.57
N THR A 302 17.44 -0.31 -10.16
CA THR A 302 17.06 0.57 -11.29
C THR A 302 16.00 1.58 -10.93
N GLY A 303 15.33 1.39 -9.80
CA GLY A 303 14.44 2.40 -9.29
C GLY A 303 13.72 2.03 -8.01
N PHE A 304 12.87 2.96 -7.58
CA PHE A 304 11.97 2.80 -6.45
C PHE A 304 10.63 3.49 -6.71
N SER A 305 9.52 2.84 -6.40
CA SER A 305 8.24 3.54 -6.30
C SER A 305 7.50 3.11 -5.05
N THR A 306 6.58 3.94 -4.57
CA THR A 306 5.72 3.57 -3.45
C THR A 306 4.78 2.41 -3.79
N GLU A 307 4.51 2.18 -5.08
CA GLU A 307 3.63 1.11 -5.57
C GLU A 307 4.37 -0.22 -5.77
N HIS A 308 5.55 -0.19 -6.39
CA HIS A 308 6.31 -1.39 -6.76
C HIS A 308 7.53 -1.65 -5.88
N GLY A 309 7.79 -0.76 -4.92
CA GLY A 309 8.92 -0.86 -4.01
C GLY A 309 10.24 -0.72 -4.75
N VAL A 310 11.26 -1.45 -4.29
CA VAL A 310 12.59 -1.45 -4.93
C VAL A 310 12.57 -2.35 -6.15
N ARG A 311 13.15 -1.85 -7.25
CA ARG A 311 13.33 -2.57 -8.50
C ARG A 311 14.78 -3.00 -8.70
N LEU A 312 15.00 -4.29 -8.85
CA LEU A 312 16.31 -4.90 -9.09
C LEU A 312 16.30 -5.60 -10.45
N GLU A 313 17.19 -5.20 -11.35
CA GLU A 313 17.32 -5.80 -12.67
C GLU A 313 18.61 -6.62 -12.80
N VAL A 314 18.52 -7.67 -13.62
CA VAL A 314 19.67 -8.44 -14.08
C VAL A 314 19.47 -8.91 -15.50
N GLU A 315 20.55 -8.86 -16.27
CA GLU A 315 20.63 -9.51 -17.58
C GLU A 315 21.23 -10.90 -17.38
N LEU A 316 20.48 -11.92 -17.79
CA LEU A 316 20.89 -13.31 -17.71
C LEU A 316 21.22 -13.83 -19.10
N ASP A 317 22.38 -14.44 -19.27
CA ASP A 317 22.83 -15.01 -20.55
C ASP A 317 22.98 -16.54 -20.43
N PRO A 318 22.13 -17.33 -21.12
CA PRO A 318 22.19 -18.78 -21.06
C PRO A 318 23.47 -19.36 -21.70
N THR A 319 24.26 -18.57 -22.44
CA THR A 319 25.54 -19.01 -23.01
C THR A 319 26.71 -18.82 -22.04
N GLN A 320 26.54 -17.98 -21.01
CA GLN A 320 27.58 -17.69 -20.00
C GLN A 320 27.30 -18.38 -18.67
N GLU A 321 26.03 -18.63 -18.34
CA GLU A 321 25.60 -19.18 -17.05
C GLU A 321 25.37 -20.70 -17.12
N LEU A 322 26.24 -21.49 -16.48
CA LEU A 322 26.18 -22.96 -16.50
C LEU A 322 24.83 -23.51 -16.01
N TYR A 323 24.24 -22.93 -14.97
CA TYR A 323 22.96 -23.38 -14.43
C TYR A 323 21.80 -23.18 -15.43
N LEU A 324 21.88 -22.17 -16.32
CA LEU A 324 20.91 -21.99 -17.39
C LEU A 324 21.14 -22.96 -18.56
N GLN A 325 22.39 -23.32 -18.83
CA GLN A 325 22.73 -24.36 -19.80
C GLN A 325 22.18 -25.73 -19.37
N ASP A 326 22.21 -25.99 -18.07
CA ASP A 326 21.79 -27.25 -17.46
C ASP A 326 20.29 -27.31 -17.14
N HIS A 327 19.55 -26.21 -17.24
CA HIS A 327 18.10 -26.20 -17.01
C HIS A 327 17.35 -25.88 -18.31
N LYS A 328 17.23 -26.89 -19.17
CA LYS A 328 16.57 -26.80 -20.49
C LYS A 328 15.33 -27.68 -20.57
N ILE A 329 14.19 -27.08 -20.86
CA ILE A 329 12.95 -27.81 -21.13
C ILE A 329 12.75 -27.89 -22.64
N ASN A 330 12.75 -29.10 -23.20
CA ASN A 330 12.67 -29.34 -24.65
C ASN A 330 13.75 -28.55 -25.44
N GLY A 331 14.96 -28.48 -24.88
CA GLY A 331 16.11 -27.78 -25.47
C GLY A 331 16.11 -26.25 -25.29
N ILE A 332 15.06 -25.67 -24.70
CA ILE A 332 14.98 -24.23 -24.44
C ILE A 332 15.44 -23.95 -23.01
N PRO A 333 16.45 -23.08 -22.78
CA PRO A 333 16.81 -22.66 -21.43
C PRO A 333 15.64 -21.96 -20.74
N VAL A 334 15.40 -22.31 -19.48
CA VAL A 334 14.36 -21.72 -18.64
C VAL A 334 14.98 -21.36 -17.30
N LEU A 335 14.63 -20.20 -16.73
CA LEU A 335 15.06 -19.87 -15.37
C LEU A 335 14.49 -20.90 -14.38
N PRO A 336 15.33 -21.60 -13.59
CA PRO A 336 14.85 -22.53 -12.58
C PRO A 336 14.01 -21.82 -11.51
N GLY A 337 12.94 -22.47 -11.06
CA GLY A 337 12.04 -21.91 -10.04
C GLY A 337 12.77 -21.54 -8.75
N VAL A 338 13.68 -22.40 -8.31
CA VAL A 338 14.50 -22.21 -7.09
C VAL A 338 15.44 -21.00 -7.16
N ILE A 339 15.89 -20.63 -8.36
CA ILE A 339 16.69 -19.41 -8.57
C ILE A 339 15.82 -18.15 -8.45
N GLY A 340 14.58 -18.21 -8.94
CA GLY A 340 13.59 -17.15 -8.73
C GLY A 340 13.30 -16.91 -7.25
N ILE A 341 13.12 -18.00 -6.48
CA ILE A 341 12.94 -17.97 -5.02
C ILE A 341 14.15 -17.32 -4.32
N GLU A 342 15.37 -17.70 -4.69
CA GLU A 342 16.58 -17.09 -4.12
C GLU A 342 16.65 -15.59 -4.37
N GLY A 343 16.24 -15.15 -5.56
CA GLY A 343 16.13 -13.73 -5.86
C GLY A 343 15.14 -12.99 -4.95
N PHE A 344 14.02 -13.61 -4.53
CA PHE A 344 13.12 -13.03 -3.51
C PHE A 344 13.84 -12.85 -2.16
N SER A 345 14.57 -13.87 -1.71
CA SER A 345 15.35 -13.80 -0.46
C SER A 345 16.42 -12.71 -0.50
N ILE A 346 17.15 -12.60 -1.62
CA ILE A 346 18.20 -11.59 -1.80
C ILE A 346 17.60 -10.18 -1.85
N ALA A 347 16.59 -9.95 -2.69
CA ALA A 347 15.92 -8.66 -2.82
C ALA A 347 15.38 -8.16 -1.47
N SER A 348 14.79 -9.07 -0.70
CA SER A 348 14.21 -8.76 0.61
C SER A 348 15.27 -8.40 1.66
N ARG A 349 16.40 -9.12 1.70
CA ARG A 349 17.54 -8.78 2.58
C ARG A 349 18.12 -7.41 2.25
N HIS A 350 18.23 -7.06 0.97
CA HIS A 350 18.71 -5.74 0.56
C HIS A 350 17.82 -4.62 1.10
N ILE A 351 16.50 -4.74 0.97
CA ILE A 351 15.57 -3.74 1.53
C ILE A 351 15.68 -3.67 3.06
N ALA A 352 15.72 -4.83 3.73
CA ALA A 352 15.81 -4.88 5.18
C ALA A 352 17.10 -4.24 5.71
N SER A 353 18.23 -4.36 4.99
CA SER A 353 19.49 -3.68 5.34
C SER A 353 19.39 -2.15 5.32
N VAL A 354 18.51 -1.59 4.48
CA VAL A 354 18.28 -0.14 4.35
C VAL A 354 17.25 0.36 5.36
N LEU A 355 16.20 -0.41 5.63
CA LEU A 355 15.13 -0.06 6.60
C LEU A 355 15.50 -0.37 8.06
N GLY A 356 16.43 -1.30 8.27
CA GLY A 356 16.94 -1.75 9.56
C GLY A 356 18.04 -0.85 10.09
N SER A 357 17.68 0.37 10.49
CA SER A 357 18.63 1.29 11.11
C SER A 357 19.07 0.81 12.51
N ASN A 358 20.40 0.80 12.69
CA ASN A 358 21.17 0.84 13.93
C ASN A 358 21.44 -0.41 14.79
N ASN A 359 20.72 -1.54 14.75
CA ASN A 359 20.97 -2.61 15.75
C ASN A 359 20.80 -4.09 15.32
N GLY A 360 20.73 -4.44 14.03
CA GLY A 360 20.75 -5.87 13.66
C GLY A 360 20.64 -6.18 12.17
N LEU A 361 21.30 -7.25 11.74
CA LEU A 361 21.07 -7.86 10.43
C LEU A 361 19.67 -8.49 10.42
N PHE A 362 18.95 -8.43 9.31
CA PHE A 362 17.69 -9.16 9.15
C PHE A 362 17.95 -10.43 8.35
N GLU A 363 17.47 -11.57 8.86
CA GLU A 363 17.59 -12.86 8.19
C GLU A 363 16.23 -13.32 7.67
N VAL A 364 16.25 -14.07 6.57
CA VAL A 364 15.03 -14.68 6.02
C VAL A 364 14.61 -15.83 6.92
N ASP A 365 13.44 -15.71 7.53
CA ASP A 365 12.82 -16.75 8.37
C ASP A 365 12.06 -17.75 7.48
N ARG A 366 11.17 -17.22 6.63
CA ARG A 366 10.34 -18.04 5.75
C ARG A 366 9.86 -17.27 4.54
N LEU A 367 9.43 -18.04 3.53
CA LEU A 367 8.64 -17.56 2.41
C LEU A 367 7.25 -18.19 2.47
N GLU A 368 6.24 -17.43 2.07
CA GLU A 368 4.86 -17.89 1.98
C GLU A 368 4.25 -17.54 0.63
N ASN A 369 3.29 -18.36 0.20
CA ASN A 369 2.49 -18.14 -1.01
C ASN A 369 3.34 -17.92 -2.27
N VAL A 370 4.40 -18.72 -2.44
CA VAL A 370 5.22 -18.66 -3.66
C VAL A 370 4.41 -19.27 -4.81
N GLN A 371 4.27 -18.53 -5.92
CA GLN A 371 3.54 -18.98 -7.11
C GLN A 371 4.45 -18.95 -8.34
N PHE A 372 4.39 -19.99 -9.16
CA PHE A 372 5.06 -20.08 -10.46
C PHE A 372 4.02 -19.90 -11.57
N LEU A 373 3.82 -18.65 -12.03
CA LEU A 373 2.72 -18.28 -12.94
C LEU A 373 3.10 -18.47 -14.41
N ALA A 374 4.32 -18.08 -14.79
CA ALA A 374 4.80 -18.21 -16.16
C ALA A 374 6.31 -18.50 -16.22
N PRO A 375 6.77 -19.41 -17.09
CA PRO A 375 8.19 -19.69 -17.23
C PRO A 375 8.94 -18.51 -17.89
N PHE A 376 10.11 -18.16 -17.34
CA PHE A 376 11.02 -17.22 -17.98
C PHE A 376 11.96 -17.98 -18.93
N LYS A 377 11.66 -17.92 -20.24
CA LYS A 377 12.37 -18.67 -21.30
C LYS A 377 13.39 -17.81 -22.03
N PHE A 378 14.50 -18.40 -22.43
CA PHE A 378 15.51 -17.75 -23.27
C PHE A 378 15.37 -18.23 -24.72
N TYR A 379 14.79 -17.39 -25.58
CA TYR A 379 14.53 -17.75 -26.97
C TYR A 379 15.79 -17.53 -27.82
N GLY A 380 16.22 -18.57 -28.55
CA GLY A 380 17.40 -18.52 -29.40
C GLY A 380 18.72 -18.41 -28.63
N ASP A 381 18.75 -18.83 -27.37
CA ASP A 381 19.90 -18.72 -26.46
C ASP A 381 20.45 -17.28 -26.32
N HIS A 382 19.58 -16.28 -26.46
CA HIS A 382 19.94 -14.88 -26.26
C HIS A 382 19.77 -14.44 -24.80
N ALA A 383 20.65 -13.54 -24.36
CA ALA A 383 20.53 -12.87 -23.08
C ALA A 383 19.19 -12.12 -22.96
N ARG A 384 18.64 -12.09 -21.75
CA ARG A 384 17.38 -11.37 -21.46
C ARG A 384 17.43 -10.71 -20.09
N THR A 385 16.86 -9.50 -20.02
CA THR A 385 16.64 -8.79 -18.77
C THR A 385 15.44 -9.37 -18.04
N VAL A 386 15.59 -9.51 -16.72
CA VAL A 386 14.54 -9.91 -15.79
C VAL A 386 14.63 -9.01 -14.55
N GLN A 387 13.50 -8.81 -13.89
CA GLN A 387 13.33 -7.85 -12.81
C GLN A 387 12.73 -8.50 -11.58
N TRP A 388 13.33 -8.27 -10.42
CA TRP A 388 12.73 -8.53 -9.12
C TRP A 388 12.20 -7.22 -8.53
N ASN A 389 10.92 -7.17 -8.20
CA ASN A 389 10.35 -6.07 -7.41
C ASN A 389 10.13 -6.54 -5.97
N ALA A 390 10.29 -5.63 -5.02
CA ALA A 390 10.09 -5.95 -3.62
C ALA A 390 9.55 -4.75 -2.83
N VAL A 391 8.38 -4.95 -2.21
CA VAL A 391 7.67 -3.96 -1.39
C VAL A 391 7.71 -4.40 0.07
N ALA A 392 8.27 -3.58 0.95
CA ALA A 392 8.46 -3.93 2.35
C ALA A 392 7.45 -3.26 3.29
N PHE A 393 6.97 -4.04 4.25
CA PHE A 393 6.03 -3.64 5.29
C PHE A 393 6.60 -4.03 6.66
N ARG A 394 6.57 -3.09 7.62
CA ARG A 394 6.89 -3.42 9.02
C ARG A 394 5.73 -4.23 9.62
N THR A 395 6.05 -5.31 10.30
CA THR A 395 5.10 -6.12 11.07
C THR A 395 5.45 -6.04 12.56
N GLY A 396 4.62 -6.62 13.42
CA GLY A 396 4.92 -6.68 14.86
C GLY A 396 6.15 -7.52 15.20
N GLU A 397 6.52 -8.49 14.35
CA GLU A 397 7.59 -9.46 14.58
C GLU A 397 8.86 -9.18 13.75
N GLY A 398 8.75 -8.38 12.69
CA GLY A 398 9.86 -8.10 11.79
C GLY A 398 9.44 -7.34 10.53
N ILE A 399 9.90 -7.80 9.37
CA ILE A 399 9.60 -7.21 8.07
C ILE A 399 8.93 -8.27 7.19
N LYS A 400 7.81 -7.92 6.55
CA LYS A 400 7.24 -8.70 5.44
C LYS A 400 7.59 -7.99 4.14
N VAL A 401 8.08 -8.73 3.15
CA VAL A 401 8.36 -8.24 1.80
C VAL A 401 7.49 -8.99 0.81
N GLU A 402 6.71 -8.27 0.03
CA GLU A 402 5.99 -8.82 -1.11
C GLU A 402 6.89 -8.70 -2.33
N ALA A 403 7.24 -9.84 -2.94
CA ALA A 403 8.22 -9.91 -4.01
C ALA A 403 7.62 -10.51 -5.30
N THR A 404 8.00 -9.94 -6.44
CA THR A 404 7.60 -10.42 -7.77
C THR A 404 8.80 -10.57 -8.70
N LEU A 405 8.69 -11.49 -9.65
CA LEU A 405 9.64 -11.68 -10.74
C LEU A 405 8.94 -11.36 -12.05
N GLU A 406 9.44 -10.39 -12.79
CA GLU A 406 8.79 -9.82 -13.98
C GLU A 406 9.77 -9.68 -15.15
N SER A 407 9.24 -9.64 -16.37
CA SER A 407 10.04 -9.27 -17.55
C SER A 407 9.20 -8.67 -18.66
N ASP A 408 9.89 -7.97 -19.54
CA ASP A 408 9.29 -7.33 -20.71
C ASP A 408 9.72 -8.06 -21.99
N ILE A 409 8.80 -8.13 -22.94
CA ILE A 409 9.07 -8.58 -24.31
C ILE A 409 8.61 -7.50 -25.29
N THR A 410 9.57 -6.93 -26.00
CA THR A 410 9.29 -6.03 -27.12
C THR A 410 8.87 -6.86 -28.34
N ARG A 411 7.62 -6.69 -28.77
CA ARG A 411 7.08 -7.32 -29.98
C ARG A 411 7.58 -6.60 -31.23
N ARG A 412 7.52 -7.28 -32.39
CA ARG A 412 7.95 -6.72 -33.68
C ARG A 412 7.21 -5.45 -34.11
N ASN A 413 6.02 -5.21 -33.56
CA ASN A 413 5.23 -3.99 -33.80
C ASN A 413 5.59 -2.83 -32.86
N GLY A 414 6.61 -2.98 -32.01
CA GLY A 414 7.03 -1.98 -31.02
C GLY A 414 6.24 -1.99 -29.72
N GLY A 415 5.20 -2.83 -29.58
CA GLY A 415 4.48 -2.99 -28.33
C GLY A 415 5.31 -3.75 -27.29
N VAL A 416 5.30 -3.30 -26.04
CA VAL A 416 5.90 -4.01 -24.92
C VAL A 416 4.83 -4.87 -24.25
N GLU A 417 5.13 -6.14 -24.07
CA GLU A 417 4.28 -7.06 -23.30
C GLU A 417 4.97 -7.38 -21.97
N HIS A 418 4.27 -7.09 -20.88
CA HIS A 418 4.73 -7.33 -19.52
C HIS A 418 4.32 -8.73 -19.05
N PHE A 419 5.25 -9.48 -18.47
CA PHE A 419 5.02 -10.83 -17.95
C PHE A 419 5.34 -10.88 -16.46
N LEU A 420 4.36 -11.33 -15.68
CA LEU A 420 4.57 -11.74 -14.29
C LEU A 420 4.92 -13.22 -14.26
N HIS A 421 6.14 -13.53 -13.84
CA HIS A 421 6.64 -14.89 -13.76
C HIS A 421 6.30 -15.49 -12.42
N PHE A 422 6.86 -14.98 -11.33
CA PHE A 422 6.70 -15.55 -9.99
C PHE A 422 6.20 -14.48 -9.00
N THR A 423 5.55 -14.91 -7.92
CA THR A 423 5.21 -14.07 -6.77
C THR A 423 5.53 -14.79 -5.47
N GLY A 424 5.72 -14.06 -4.37
CA GLY A 424 5.87 -14.64 -3.04
C GLY A 424 5.97 -13.58 -1.95
N ASN A 425 5.71 -14.00 -0.71
CA ASN A 425 5.95 -13.17 0.48
C ASN A 425 7.21 -13.69 1.19
N VAL A 426 8.10 -12.80 1.59
CA VAL A 426 9.30 -13.11 2.37
C VAL A 426 9.18 -12.46 3.73
N TYR A 427 9.40 -13.24 4.79
CA TYR A 427 9.38 -12.75 6.17
C TYR A 427 10.81 -12.73 6.71
N LEU A 428 11.20 -11.59 7.27
CA LEU A 428 12.51 -11.38 7.85
C LEU A 428 12.41 -11.02 9.32
N LEU A 429 13.30 -11.60 10.12
CA LEU A 429 13.41 -11.39 11.56
C LEU A 429 14.76 -10.74 11.93
N PRO A 430 14.85 -9.97 13.02
CA PRO A 430 16.11 -9.45 13.53
C PRO A 430 17.12 -10.56 13.94
N GLY A 431 18.39 -10.33 13.62
CA GLY A 431 19.46 -11.32 13.39
C GLY A 431 20.06 -12.07 14.57
N GLU A 432 19.27 -12.43 15.58
CA GLU A 432 19.65 -13.46 16.55
C GLU A 432 18.61 -14.59 16.68
N HIS A 433 17.50 -14.51 15.94
CA HIS A 433 16.50 -15.57 15.90
C HIS A 433 16.75 -16.48 14.69
N GLY A 434 17.27 -17.68 14.96
CA GLY A 434 17.31 -18.77 14.00
C GLY A 434 17.04 -20.05 14.77
N GLU A 435 15.83 -20.60 14.63
CA GLU A 435 15.49 -21.85 15.27
C GLU A 435 16.40 -22.96 14.72
N GLN A 436 16.95 -23.77 15.62
CA GLN A 436 17.52 -25.05 15.27
C GLN A 436 16.45 -26.08 15.52
N GLU A 437 16.16 -26.89 14.52
CA GLU A 437 15.17 -27.95 14.60
C GLU A 437 15.87 -29.29 14.36
N MET A 438 15.48 -30.29 15.15
CA MET A 438 15.99 -31.66 15.04
C MET A 438 14.83 -32.63 15.03
N VAL A 439 14.87 -33.58 14.11
CA VAL A 439 13.88 -34.64 13.96
C VAL A 439 14.55 -36.00 14.11
N GLU A 440 13.76 -37.07 14.10
CA GLU A 440 14.32 -38.42 14.06
C GLU A 440 15.21 -38.60 12.82
N PRO A 441 16.42 -39.16 12.95
CA PRO A 441 17.31 -39.36 11.81
C PRO A 441 16.66 -40.21 10.71
N PRO A 442 16.87 -39.86 9.42
CA PRO A 442 16.25 -40.57 8.31
C PRO A 442 16.75 -42.02 8.25
N GLN A 443 15.82 -42.95 8.08
CA GLN A 443 16.15 -44.38 7.94
C GLN A 443 16.48 -44.73 6.49
N TRP A 444 17.77 -44.83 6.19
CA TRP A 444 18.28 -45.23 4.88
C TRP A 444 18.75 -46.69 4.89
N ASN A 445 18.13 -47.55 4.08
CA ASN A 445 18.38 -49.00 4.07
C ASN A 445 18.61 -49.60 2.67
N GLU A 446 18.62 -48.76 1.64
CA GLU A 446 18.88 -49.13 0.24
C GLU A 446 17.86 -50.12 -0.35
N LYS A 447 16.69 -50.29 0.27
CA LYS A 447 15.59 -51.10 -0.28
C LYS A 447 14.78 -50.29 -1.29
N ASN A 448 14.39 -50.93 -2.40
CA ASN A 448 13.62 -50.31 -3.49
C ASN A 448 14.27 -49.01 -4.01
N LEU A 449 15.60 -49.02 -4.09
CA LEU A 449 16.40 -47.87 -4.49
C LEU A 449 16.27 -47.57 -5.98
N VAL A 450 16.14 -46.28 -6.31
CA VAL A 450 16.30 -45.74 -7.66
C VAL A 450 17.56 -44.87 -7.68
N THR A 451 18.45 -45.10 -8.64
CA THR A 451 19.74 -44.40 -8.73
C THR A 451 19.65 -43.13 -9.57
N ALA A 452 20.64 -42.23 -9.44
CA ALA A 452 20.79 -41.05 -10.30
C ALA A 452 20.69 -41.40 -11.80
N LYS A 453 21.26 -42.54 -12.22
CA LYS A 453 21.21 -43.01 -13.61
C LYS A 453 19.78 -43.28 -14.09
N ASP A 454 18.87 -43.67 -13.21
CA ASP A 454 17.47 -43.91 -13.57
C ASP A 454 16.63 -42.65 -13.46
N ILE A 455 16.91 -41.82 -12.44
CA ILE A 455 16.28 -40.51 -12.23
C ILE A 455 16.50 -39.60 -13.45
N TYR A 456 17.75 -39.40 -13.87
CA TYR A 456 18.14 -38.44 -14.89
C TYR A 456 18.04 -38.94 -16.34
N LYS A 457 17.52 -40.15 -16.56
CA LYS A 457 17.00 -40.54 -17.88
C LYS A 457 15.66 -39.88 -18.18
N LEU A 458 14.87 -39.61 -17.14
CA LEU A 458 13.54 -39.02 -17.26
C LEU A 458 13.60 -37.49 -17.11
N TYR A 459 14.42 -36.99 -16.19
CA TYR A 459 14.53 -35.56 -15.89
C TYR A 459 15.37 -34.84 -16.95
N PHE A 460 15.02 -33.59 -17.25
CA PHE A 460 15.70 -32.76 -18.25
C PHE A 460 16.94 -32.01 -17.71
N HIS A 461 17.30 -32.23 -16.45
CA HIS A 461 18.33 -31.49 -15.73
C HIS A 461 19.74 -31.95 -16.11
N GLY A 462 20.59 -30.99 -16.49
CA GLY A 462 22.03 -31.14 -16.64
C GLY A 462 22.76 -31.14 -15.29
N PRO A 463 24.09 -31.37 -15.29
CA PRO A 463 24.88 -31.66 -14.09
C PRO A 463 24.67 -30.70 -12.90
N SER A 464 24.52 -29.40 -13.16
CA SER A 464 24.31 -28.38 -12.11
C SER A 464 23.04 -28.58 -11.28
N PHE A 465 22.04 -29.29 -11.81
CA PHE A 465 20.77 -29.59 -11.14
C PHE A 465 20.51 -31.09 -10.95
N GLN A 466 21.53 -31.95 -11.11
CA GLN A 466 21.44 -33.37 -10.78
C GLN A 466 21.68 -33.62 -9.28
N VAL A 467 20.80 -33.05 -8.45
CA VAL A 467 20.91 -32.96 -6.98
C VAL A 467 20.64 -34.27 -6.23
N LEU A 468 20.16 -35.33 -6.88
CA LEU A 468 19.86 -36.62 -6.25
C LEU A 468 20.87 -37.70 -6.66
N GLU A 469 21.58 -38.24 -5.68
CA GLU A 469 22.43 -39.44 -5.86
C GLU A 469 21.54 -40.68 -6.06
N SER A 470 20.46 -40.74 -5.30
CA SER A 470 19.49 -41.84 -5.31
C SER A 470 18.23 -41.48 -4.51
N ALA A 471 17.20 -42.30 -4.61
CA ALA A 471 15.98 -42.19 -3.82
C ALA A 471 15.43 -43.55 -3.41
N GLN A 472 14.81 -43.64 -2.23
CA GLN A 472 14.14 -44.84 -1.73
C GLN A 472 12.79 -44.51 -1.06
N ALA A 473 11.94 -45.52 -0.91
CA ALA A 473 10.74 -45.43 -0.09
C ALA A 473 11.07 -45.62 1.39
N SER A 474 10.31 -44.96 2.27
CA SER A 474 10.37 -45.16 3.72
C SER A 474 9.04 -44.76 4.35
N HIS A 475 8.37 -45.64 5.09
CA HIS A 475 7.24 -45.34 5.99
C HIS A 475 6.24 -44.25 5.50
N GLY A 476 5.57 -44.47 4.36
CA GLY A 476 4.58 -43.51 3.86
C GLY A 476 5.16 -42.25 3.20
N MET A 477 6.47 -42.20 2.94
CA MET A 477 7.17 -41.08 2.32
C MET A 477 8.30 -41.56 1.39
N LEU A 478 8.87 -40.62 0.65
CA LEU A 478 10.00 -40.86 -0.24
C LEU A 478 11.22 -40.09 0.27
N LEU A 479 12.36 -40.77 0.35
CA LEU A 479 13.64 -40.20 0.74
C LEU A 479 14.50 -39.99 -0.50
N GLY A 480 14.83 -38.74 -0.82
CA GLY A 480 15.91 -38.42 -1.75
C GLY A 480 17.22 -38.30 -0.99
N LYS A 481 18.34 -38.81 -1.54
CA LYS A 481 19.69 -38.61 -0.98
C LYS A 481 20.45 -37.62 -1.84
N PHE A 482 21.00 -36.59 -1.21
CA PHE A 482 21.61 -35.45 -1.90
C PHE A 482 22.94 -35.85 -2.56
N ASN A 483 23.14 -35.42 -3.80
CA ASN A 483 24.39 -35.60 -4.53
C ASN A 483 25.45 -34.59 -4.05
N LYS A 484 26.43 -35.05 -3.29
CA LYS A 484 27.50 -34.19 -2.76
C LYS A 484 28.37 -33.55 -3.85
N GLU A 485 28.47 -34.15 -5.04
CA GLU A 485 29.22 -33.57 -6.16
C GLU A 485 28.55 -32.31 -6.70
N SER A 486 27.24 -32.15 -6.54
CA SER A 486 26.51 -30.92 -6.89
C SER A 486 26.94 -29.71 -6.05
N ILE A 487 27.55 -29.92 -4.87
CA ILE A 487 28.13 -28.84 -4.06
C ILE A 487 29.46 -28.33 -4.65
N GLN A 488 30.24 -29.18 -5.33
CA GLN A 488 31.55 -28.77 -5.88
C GLN A 488 31.41 -27.82 -7.09
N ILE A 489 30.28 -27.84 -7.79
CA ILE A 489 29.93 -26.83 -8.81
C ILE A 489 29.74 -25.44 -8.16
N ALA A 490 29.44 -25.38 -6.87
CA ALA A 490 29.36 -24.14 -6.10
C ALA A 490 30.72 -23.63 -5.59
N ASP A 491 31.85 -24.33 -5.80
CA ASP A 491 33.16 -23.95 -5.22
C ASP A 491 33.73 -22.62 -5.73
N HIS A 492 33.21 -22.07 -6.83
CA HIS A 492 33.55 -20.71 -7.25
C HIS A 492 32.82 -19.61 -6.44
N GLU A 493 31.72 -19.95 -5.75
CA GLU A 493 30.98 -19.12 -4.78
C GLU A 493 30.15 -19.98 -3.79
N PRO A 494 30.78 -20.52 -2.71
CA PRO A 494 30.23 -21.62 -1.90
C PRO A 494 28.90 -21.34 -1.19
N SER A 495 28.55 -20.07 -0.97
CA SER A 495 27.31 -19.66 -0.27
C SER A 495 26.13 -19.37 -1.21
N ARG A 496 26.31 -19.38 -2.53
CA ARG A 496 25.26 -18.92 -3.49
C ARG A 496 24.17 -19.93 -3.81
N PHE A 497 24.47 -21.23 -3.80
CA PHE A 497 23.57 -22.25 -4.36
C PHE A 497 23.13 -23.32 -3.36
N ALA A 498 23.58 -23.28 -2.11
CA ALA A 498 23.18 -24.29 -1.13
C ALA A 498 21.65 -24.34 -0.96
N THR A 499 21.00 -23.22 -0.60
CA THR A 499 19.55 -23.18 -0.39
C THR A 499 18.75 -23.54 -1.66
N PRO A 500 19.03 -22.97 -2.85
CA PRO A 500 18.37 -23.38 -4.09
C PRO A 500 18.46 -24.88 -4.38
N LEU A 501 19.64 -25.49 -4.21
CA LEU A 501 19.83 -26.93 -4.47
C LEU A 501 19.12 -27.81 -3.45
N LEU A 502 19.02 -27.37 -2.19
CA LEU A 502 18.24 -28.08 -1.17
C LEU A 502 16.73 -28.00 -1.43
N ILE A 503 16.22 -26.85 -1.91
CA ILE A 503 14.81 -26.75 -2.34
C ILE A 503 14.57 -27.62 -3.58
N GLU A 504 15.49 -27.59 -4.54
CA GLU A 504 15.41 -28.39 -5.76
C GLU A 504 15.39 -29.89 -5.43
N MET A 505 16.17 -30.31 -4.42
CA MET A 505 16.15 -31.67 -3.93
C MET A 505 14.74 -32.11 -3.49
N CYS A 506 14.01 -31.25 -2.77
CA CYS A 506 12.61 -31.51 -2.42
C CYS A 506 11.71 -31.61 -3.67
N PHE A 507 11.85 -30.67 -4.61
CA PHE A 507 11.05 -30.65 -5.85
C PHE A 507 11.27 -31.90 -6.68
N GLN A 508 12.53 -32.30 -6.90
CA GLN A 508 12.83 -33.48 -7.68
C GLN A 508 12.36 -34.75 -6.97
N THR A 509 12.54 -34.86 -5.65
CA THR A 509 12.08 -36.01 -4.85
C THR A 509 10.55 -36.15 -4.89
N ALA A 510 9.80 -35.04 -4.80
CA ALA A 510 8.36 -35.01 -4.99
C ALA A 510 7.94 -35.41 -6.42
N GLY A 511 8.64 -34.88 -7.42
CA GLY A 511 8.41 -35.24 -8.82
C GLY A 511 8.63 -36.72 -9.11
N LEU A 512 9.56 -37.39 -8.42
CA LEU A 512 9.78 -38.83 -8.56
C LEU A 512 8.57 -39.62 -8.08
N TYR A 513 8.01 -39.24 -6.94
CA TYR A 513 6.78 -39.83 -6.43
C TYR A 513 5.63 -39.63 -7.43
N GLU A 514 5.41 -38.40 -7.87
CA GLU A 514 4.30 -38.07 -8.78
C GLU A 514 4.43 -38.76 -10.13
N ALA A 515 5.63 -38.79 -10.71
CA ALA A 515 5.89 -39.49 -11.98
C ALA A 515 5.61 -40.99 -11.84
N GLY A 516 6.04 -41.60 -10.73
CA GLY A 516 5.74 -43.00 -10.43
C GLY A 516 4.24 -43.28 -10.24
N ALA A 517 3.53 -42.38 -9.55
CA ALA A 517 2.11 -42.56 -9.23
C ALA A 517 1.16 -42.20 -10.39
N SER A 518 1.51 -41.22 -11.22
CA SER A 518 0.65 -40.69 -12.30
C SER A 518 1.06 -41.11 -13.71
N GLY A 519 2.33 -41.49 -13.91
CA GLY A 519 2.90 -41.74 -15.23
C GLY A 519 3.36 -40.48 -15.97
N THR A 520 3.30 -39.31 -15.34
CA THR A 520 3.55 -38.01 -15.96
C THR A 520 4.49 -37.18 -15.10
N LEU A 521 5.42 -36.46 -15.74
CA LEU A 521 6.25 -35.46 -15.05
C LEU A 521 5.41 -34.22 -14.74
N ALA A 522 5.72 -33.56 -13.63
CA ALA A 522 5.07 -32.33 -13.23
C ALA A 522 6.09 -31.22 -12.98
N LEU A 523 5.65 -29.97 -13.13
CA LEU A 523 6.45 -28.78 -12.84
C LEU A 523 5.96 -28.11 -11.56
N PRO A 524 6.82 -27.35 -10.85
CA PRO A 524 6.40 -26.52 -9.73
C PRO A 524 5.23 -25.60 -10.10
N GLN A 525 4.17 -25.59 -9.30
CA GLN A 525 3.04 -24.66 -9.42
C GLN A 525 3.05 -23.64 -8.28
N SER A 526 3.18 -24.10 -7.03
CA SER A 526 3.22 -23.22 -5.87
C SER A 526 3.89 -23.87 -4.68
N VAL A 527 4.38 -23.05 -3.74
CA VAL A 527 4.78 -23.48 -2.40
C VAL A 527 3.98 -22.65 -1.39
N GLY A 528 3.22 -23.33 -0.51
CA GLY A 528 2.45 -22.67 0.54
C GLY A 528 3.34 -21.97 1.56
N THR A 529 4.26 -22.72 2.17
CA THR A 529 5.28 -22.17 3.07
C THR A 529 6.62 -22.87 2.84
N LEU A 530 7.69 -22.10 2.88
CA LEU A 530 9.09 -22.55 2.87
C LEU A 530 9.78 -21.90 4.08
N LYS A 531 10.03 -22.67 5.13
CA LYS A 531 10.75 -22.22 6.32
C LYS A 531 12.22 -22.60 6.23
N LEU A 532 13.11 -21.68 6.57
CA LEU A 532 14.55 -21.88 6.55
C LEU A 532 15.08 -21.97 7.98
N PHE A 533 15.98 -22.93 8.24
CA PHE A 533 16.60 -23.13 9.54
C PHE A 533 18.09 -22.82 9.47
N LYS A 534 18.65 -22.32 10.58
CA LYS A 534 20.05 -21.89 10.63
C LYS A 534 20.98 -23.08 10.87
N GLN A 535 21.19 -23.87 9.82
CA GLN A 535 22.01 -25.07 9.87
C GLN A 535 23.18 -25.01 8.86
N PRO A 536 24.45 -24.98 9.31
CA PRO A 536 25.59 -25.01 8.39
C PRO A 536 25.74 -26.40 7.77
N LEU A 537 26.21 -26.44 6.51
CA LEU A 537 26.62 -27.69 5.88
C LEU A 537 27.79 -28.30 6.68
N ASN A 538 27.60 -29.52 7.18
CA ASN A 538 28.50 -30.17 8.14
C ASN A 538 29.19 -31.43 7.55
N GLY A 539 29.11 -31.61 6.23
CA GLY A 539 29.70 -32.75 5.51
C GLY A 539 28.97 -34.09 5.67
N LEU A 540 27.94 -34.16 6.51
CA LEU A 540 27.11 -35.36 6.66
C LEU A 540 26.29 -35.62 5.38
N ALA A 541 25.74 -36.83 5.26
CA ALA A 541 24.77 -37.10 4.20
C ALA A 541 23.48 -36.29 4.47
N ILE A 542 22.90 -35.76 3.41
CA ILE A 542 21.70 -34.93 3.44
C ILE A 542 20.58 -35.66 2.69
N TYR A 543 19.38 -35.59 3.24
CA TYR A 543 18.19 -36.29 2.75
C TYR A 543 17.02 -35.32 2.63
N ALA A 544 16.21 -35.48 1.59
CA ALA A 544 14.91 -34.84 1.46
C ALA A 544 13.85 -35.88 1.84
N GLU A 545 13.10 -35.61 2.89
CA GLU A 545 11.93 -36.40 3.29
C GLU A 545 10.71 -35.78 2.62
N VAL A 546 10.06 -36.50 1.71
CA VAL A 546 8.90 -35.99 0.98
C VAL A 546 7.67 -36.84 1.25
N LYS A 547 6.67 -36.21 1.87
CA LYS A 547 5.39 -36.82 2.17
C LYS A 547 4.34 -36.38 1.15
N PRO A 548 3.83 -37.31 0.32
CA PRO A 548 2.78 -37.01 -0.63
C PRO A 548 1.42 -36.84 0.06
N ARG A 549 0.62 -35.92 -0.46
CA ARG A 549 -0.80 -35.73 -0.19
C ARG A 549 -1.55 -35.73 -1.52
N ARG A 550 -2.79 -36.21 -1.50
CA ARG A 550 -3.60 -36.29 -2.71
C ARG A 550 -5.02 -35.83 -2.44
N GLU A 551 -5.49 -34.88 -3.23
CA GLU A 551 -6.88 -34.39 -3.24
C GLU A 551 -7.43 -34.57 -4.67
N GLY A 552 -8.22 -35.63 -4.87
CA GLY A 552 -8.71 -36.01 -6.19
C GLY A 552 -7.58 -36.40 -7.15
N GLU A 553 -7.41 -35.65 -8.23
CA GLU A 553 -6.34 -35.85 -9.23
C GLU A 553 -5.10 -34.97 -8.97
N ARG A 554 -5.15 -34.08 -7.97
CA ARG A 554 -4.05 -33.15 -7.68
C ARG A 554 -3.16 -33.70 -6.57
N TYR A 555 -1.86 -33.58 -6.78
CA TYR A 555 -0.85 -33.87 -5.78
C TYR A 555 -0.42 -32.59 -5.05
N SER A 556 -0.18 -32.73 -3.75
CA SER A 556 0.59 -31.77 -2.98
C SER A 556 1.58 -32.51 -2.09
N PHE A 557 2.61 -31.82 -1.62
CA PHE A 557 3.70 -32.43 -0.87
C PHE A 557 4.07 -31.55 0.31
N ASP A 558 4.33 -32.19 1.44
CA ASP A 558 5.19 -31.59 2.45
C ASP A 558 6.56 -32.22 2.32
N ALA A 559 7.60 -31.42 2.49
CA ALA A 559 8.96 -31.86 2.38
C ALA A 559 9.82 -31.22 3.45
N ARG A 560 10.90 -31.87 3.83
CA ARG A 560 11.96 -31.25 4.62
C ARG A 560 13.32 -31.81 4.25
N VAL A 561 14.34 -31.01 4.46
CA VAL A 561 15.73 -31.42 4.23
C VAL A 561 16.40 -31.59 5.58
N VAL A 562 16.99 -32.78 5.78
CA VAL A 562 17.63 -33.17 7.04
C VAL A 562 19.00 -33.80 6.79
N ASP A 563 19.94 -33.66 7.71
CA ASP A 563 21.16 -34.47 7.68
C ASP A 563 20.97 -35.85 8.32
N ALA A 564 22.00 -36.70 8.23
CA ALA A 564 22.04 -38.03 8.82
C ALA A 564 21.90 -38.07 10.36
N LYS A 565 21.92 -36.93 11.05
CA LYS A 565 21.65 -36.80 12.49
C LYS A 565 20.27 -36.20 12.78
N GLY A 566 19.49 -35.87 11.76
CA GLY A 566 18.17 -35.30 11.89
C GLY A 566 18.15 -33.77 12.03
N ASN A 567 19.27 -33.06 11.83
CA ASN A 567 19.23 -31.60 11.84
C ASN A 567 18.51 -31.09 10.59
N VAL A 568 17.53 -30.20 10.77
CA VAL A 568 16.70 -29.67 9.68
C VAL A 568 17.35 -28.43 9.06
N PHE A 569 17.39 -28.37 7.73
CA PHE A 569 17.86 -27.21 6.96
C PHE A 569 16.69 -26.34 6.46
N LEU A 570 15.64 -26.99 5.99
CA LEU A 570 14.42 -26.32 5.51
C LEU A 570 13.21 -27.24 5.64
N GLU A 571 12.05 -26.62 5.76
CA GLU A 571 10.75 -27.29 5.68
C GLU A 571 9.90 -26.59 4.63
N LEU A 572 9.14 -27.39 3.90
CA LEU A 572 8.27 -26.96 2.84
C LEU A 572 6.90 -27.62 3.03
N THR A 573 5.84 -26.83 2.98
CA THR A 573 4.47 -27.31 3.16
C THR A 573 3.59 -26.85 2.01
N ASP A 574 2.66 -27.72 1.62
CA ASP A 574 1.74 -27.48 0.49
C ASP A 574 2.49 -27.09 -0.81
N TYR A 575 3.54 -27.83 -1.15
CA TYR A 575 4.12 -27.75 -2.49
C TYR A 575 3.20 -28.44 -3.48
N ARG A 576 2.75 -27.69 -4.48
CA ARG A 576 1.84 -28.16 -5.53
C ARG A 576 2.55 -28.13 -6.86
N THR A 577 2.14 -29.06 -7.71
CA THR A 577 2.71 -29.28 -9.02
C THR A 577 1.62 -29.21 -10.09
N VAL A 578 2.05 -28.95 -11.32
CA VAL A 578 1.19 -29.02 -12.51
C VAL A 578 1.74 -30.07 -13.46
N ALA A 579 0.95 -31.09 -13.76
CA ALA A 579 1.32 -32.16 -14.67
C ALA A 579 1.59 -31.61 -16.08
N LEU A 580 2.66 -32.09 -16.72
CA LEU A 580 2.91 -31.81 -18.12
C LEU A 580 1.83 -32.47 -19.00
N PRO A 581 1.53 -31.90 -20.18
CA PRO A 581 0.44 -32.40 -21.03
C PRO A 581 0.76 -33.74 -21.73
N TYR A 582 1.96 -34.30 -21.54
CA TYR A 582 2.41 -35.53 -22.19
C TYR A 582 2.83 -36.57 -21.16
N LYS A 583 2.45 -37.83 -21.41
CA LYS A 583 2.93 -38.96 -20.61
C LYS A 583 4.40 -39.24 -20.90
N ALA A 584 5.12 -39.62 -19.87
CA ALA A 584 6.50 -40.07 -20.02
C ALA A 584 6.54 -41.50 -20.60
N ASP A 585 7.68 -41.85 -21.23
CA ASP A 585 7.90 -43.21 -21.72
C ASP A 585 7.76 -44.22 -20.57
N GLU A 586 6.90 -45.21 -20.77
CA GLU A 586 6.59 -46.21 -19.76
C GLU A 586 7.83 -46.96 -19.26
N GLN A 587 8.83 -47.19 -20.13
CA GLN A 587 10.08 -47.84 -19.74
C GLN A 587 10.89 -47.00 -18.77
N LEU A 588 10.86 -45.67 -18.92
CA LEU A 588 11.57 -44.72 -18.06
C LEU A 588 10.88 -44.54 -16.71
N VAL A 589 9.55 -44.65 -16.67
CA VAL A 589 8.77 -44.46 -15.44
C VAL A 589 8.70 -45.75 -14.60
N ASN A 590 8.87 -46.93 -15.18
CA ASN A 590 8.72 -48.20 -14.48
C ASN A 590 9.53 -48.35 -13.17
N PRO A 591 10.80 -47.90 -13.08
CA PRO A 591 11.53 -47.88 -11.80
C PRO A 591 10.82 -47.01 -10.74
N LEU A 592 10.25 -45.88 -11.16
CA LEU A 592 9.56 -44.94 -10.29
C LEU A 592 8.19 -45.45 -9.83
N LYS A 593 7.48 -46.23 -10.66
CA LYS A 593 6.20 -46.87 -10.25
C LYS A 593 6.39 -47.75 -9.02
N LYS A 594 7.48 -48.55 -9.00
CA LYS A 594 7.81 -49.42 -7.85
C LYS A 594 8.15 -48.60 -6.61
N LEU A 595 8.90 -47.51 -6.80
CA LEU A 595 9.29 -46.60 -5.73
C LEU A 595 8.06 -45.93 -5.09
N ALA A 596 7.15 -45.37 -5.90
CA ALA A 596 5.94 -44.71 -5.42
C ALA A 596 4.96 -45.69 -4.75
N ALA A 597 4.83 -46.91 -5.29
CA ALA A 597 4.02 -47.96 -4.67
C ALA A 597 4.55 -48.34 -3.28
N ALA A 598 5.86 -48.57 -3.16
CA ALA A 598 6.50 -48.89 -1.88
C ALA A 598 6.46 -47.73 -0.86
N ALA A 599 6.34 -46.49 -1.32
CA ALA A 599 6.16 -45.33 -0.45
C ALA A 599 4.71 -45.11 -0.01
N SER A 600 3.75 -45.79 -0.65
CA SER A 600 2.32 -45.75 -0.28
C SER A 600 1.92 -46.88 0.69
N GLU A 601 2.79 -47.89 0.82
CA GLU A 601 2.73 -48.98 1.82
C GLU A 601 3.34 -48.54 3.15
#